data_AF-A0A9D6JHP3-F1
#
_entry.id   AF-A0A9D6JHP3-F1
#
_cell.length_a   1.000
_cell.length_b   1.000
_cell.length_c   1.000
_cell.angle_alpha   90.00
_cell.angle_beta   90.00
_cell.angle_gamma   90.00
#
_symmetry.space_group_name_H-M   'P 1'
#
loop_
_entity.id
_entity.type
_entity.pdbx_description
1 polymer ?
#
loop_
_entity_poly.entity_id
_entity_poly.type
_entity_poly.pdbx_seq_one_letter_code
_entity_poly.pdbx_strand_id
1 'polypeptide(L)'
;MAEFIKPPKPLLSKVGKAIADFKMIREGDRVLLGLSGGKDSLSLLHILHHLQQIAPVNFELGAMTVDPMAGDFDPSTMIPYLAELGVEYHYQRVPIM
;
A
#
# COMPACT_ATOMS: atom_id res chain seq x y z
N MET A 1 14.11 -5.35 10.89
CA MET A 1 12.72 -5.84 10.95
C MET A 1 11.88 -4.60 11.18
N ALA A 2 11.41 -3.99 10.10
CA ALA A 2 10.50 -2.87 10.16
C ALA A 2 9.34 -3.26 11.06
N GLU A 3 9.12 -2.46 12.10
CA GLU A 3 8.08 -2.73 13.07
C GLU A 3 6.73 -2.62 12.35
N PHE A 4 5.91 -3.68 12.44
CA PHE A 4 4.56 -3.65 11.92
C PHE A 4 3.75 -2.57 12.67
N ILE A 5 3.48 -1.46 11.98
CA ILE A 5 2.73 -0.35 12.57
C ILE A 5 1.25 -0.72 12.59
N LYS A 6 0.68 -0.87 13.78
CA LYS A 6 -0.77 -1.00 13.95
C LYS A 6 -1.45 0.36 13.71
N PRO A 7 -2.27 0.51 12.66
CA PRO A 7 -2.92 1.78 12.39
C PRO A 7 -4.00 2.11 13.45
N PRO A 8 -4.30 3.41 13.67
CA PRO A 8 -5.38 3.83 14.57
C PRO A 8 -6.73 3.17 14.22
N LYS A 9 -7.44 2.70 15.24
CA LYS A 9 -8.76 2.06 15.10
C LYS A 9 -9.77 2.89 14.27
N PRO A 10 -9.84 4.24 14.39
CA PRO A 10 -10.76 5.02 13.55
C PRO A 10 -10.48 4.92 12.05
N LEU A 11 -9.21 4.81 11.65
CA LEU A 11 -8.84 4.66 10.23
C LEU A 11 -9.20 3.26 9.71
N LEU A 12 -8.86 2.23 10.49
CA LEU A 12 -9.23 0.84 10.16
C LEU A 12 -10.74 0.67 9.98
N SER A 13 -11.54 1.26 10.89
CA SER A 13 -13.00 1.19 10.82
C SER A 13 -13.57 1.87 9.57
N LYS A 14 -13.10 3.09 9.26
CA LYS A 14 -13.57 3.83 8.08
C LYS A 14 -13.19 3.13 6.77
N VAL A 15 -11.97 2.63 6.66
CA VAL A 15 -11.50 1.94 5.45
C VAL A 15 -12.18 0.58 5.30
N GLY A 16 -12.30 -0.20 6.38
CA GLY A 16 -13.04 -1.47 6.36
C GLY A 16 -14.51 -1.29 5.96
N LYS A 17 -15.16 -0.24 6.47
CA LYS A 17 -16.53 0.12 6.07
C LYS A 17 -16.60 0.46 4.57
N ALA A 18 -15.69 1.28 4.06
CA ALA A 18 -15.67 1.62 2.63
C ALA A 18 -15.46 0.37 1.76
N ILE A 19 -14.55 -0.52 2.14
CA ILE A 19 -14.32 -1.79 1.44
C ILE A 19 -15.60 -2.63 1.37
N ALA A 20 -16.33 -2.74 2.48
CA ALA A 20 -17.57 -3.51 2.57
C ALA A 20 -18.73 -2.85 1.81
N ASP A 21 -18.98 -1.56 2.03
CA ASP A 21 -20.10 -0.80 1.46
C ASP A 21 -20.00 -0.75 -0.08
N PHE A 22 -18.78 -0.61 -0.62
CA PHE A 22 -18.54 -0.49 -2.05
C PHE A 22 -18.00 -1.76 -2.71
N LYS A 23 -17.84 -2.85 -1.95
CA LYS A 23 -17.30 -4.14 -2.44
C LYS A 23 -15.96 -3.97 -3.18
N MET A 24 -15.07 -3.15 -2.61
CA MET A 24 -13.81 -2.73 -3.24
C MET A 24 -12.77 -3.85 -3.32
N ILE A 25 -12.75 -4.74 -2.32
CA ILE A 25 -11.85 -5.89 -2.22
C ILE A 25 -12.69 -7.14 -1.97
N ARG A 26 -12.42 -8.19 -2.73
CA ARG A 26 -13.13 -9.47 -2.73
C ARG A 26 -12.14 -10.61 -2.50
N GLU A 27 -12.68 -11.77 -2.19
CA GLU A 27 -11.89 -12.97 -1.93
C GLU A 27 -11.02 -13.33 -3.13
N GLY A 28 -9.72 -13.49 -2.89
CA GLY A 28 -8.72 -13.83 -3.91
C GLY A 28 -8.25 -12.65 -4.76
N ASP A 29 -8.68 -11.42 -4.47
CA ASP A 29 -8.20 -10.25 -5.21
C ASP A 29 -6.69 -10.03 -5.04
N ARG A 30 -6.05 -9.55 -6.10
CA ARG A 30 -4.66 -9.06 -6.06
C ARG A 30 -4.69 -7.54 -6.17
N VAL A 31 -4.40 -6.86 -5.07
CA VAL A 31 -4.51 -5.40 -4.94
C VAL A 31 -3.15 -4.77 -5.15
N LEU A 32 -3.03 -3.89 -6.16
CA LEU A 32 -1.84 -3.09 -6.40
C LEU A 32 -2.06 -1.65 -5.95
N LEU A 33 -1.35 -1.23 -4.91
CA LEU A 33 -1.42 0.12 -4.36
C LEU A 33 -0.49 1.07 -5.11
N GLY A 34 -1.04 2.15 -5.68
CA GLY A 34 -0.25 3.28 -6.15
C GLY A 34 0.43 3.98 -4.96
N LEU A 35 1.75 3.91 -4.89
CA LEU A 35 2.56 4.44 -3.80
C LEU A 35 3.37 5.65 -4.28
N SER A 36 3.04 6.83 -3.78
CA SER A 36 3.70 8.09 -4.19
C SER A 36 4.85 8.51 -3.26
N GLY A 37 5.07 7.80 -2.15
CA GLY A 37 5.97 8.21 -1.07
C GLY A 37 5.38 9.28 -0.14
N GLY A 38 4.18 9.80 -0.44
CA GLY A 38 3.47 10.74 0.42
C GLY A 38 2.81 10.07 1.63
N LYS A 39 2.49 10.87 2.65
CA LYS A 39 1.84 10.40 3.89
C LYS A 39 0.54 9.63 3.65
N ASP A 40 -0.24 10.02 2.64
CA ASP A 40 -1.56 9.43 2.39
C ASP A 40 -1.43 8.02 1.81
N SER A 41 -0.56 7.84 0.82
CA SER A 41 -0.31 6.53 0.21
C SER A 41 0.43 5.58 1.16
N LEU A 42 1.37 6.09 1.96
CA LEU A 42 2.01 5.32 3.03
C LEU A 42 1.03 4.93 4.16
N SER A 43 0.13 5.84 4.55
CA SER A 43 -0.91 5.50 5.54
C SER A 43 -1.84 4.41 5.01
N LEU A 44 -2.24 4.50 3.75
CA LEU A 44 -3.09 3.50 3.11
C LEU A 44 -2.38 2.13 3.00
N LEU A 45 -1.08 2.11 2.67
CA LEU A 45 -0.26 0.90 2.70
C LEU A 45 -0.36 0.18 4.05
N HIS A 46 -0.13 0.89 5.16
CA HIS A 46 -0.19 0.29 6.49
C HIS A 46 -1.60 -0.18 6.87
N ILE A 47 -2.63 0.57 6.47
CA ILE A 47 -4.02 0.16 6.69
C ILE A 47 -4.33 -1.13 5.95
N LEU A 48 -4.01 -1.21 4.66
CA LEU A 48 -4.28 -2.40 3.84
C LEU A 48 -3.43 -3.59 4.29
N HIS A 49 -2.15 -3.38 4.59
CA HIS A 49 -1.27 -4.42 5.10
C HIS A 49 -1.76 -4.96 6.44
N HIS A 50 -2.25 -4.10 7.34
CA HIS A 50 -2.87 -4.55 8.59
C HIS A 50 -4.16 -5.34 8.34
N LEU A 51 -5.05 -4.85 7.48
CA LEU A 51 -6.30 -5.53 7.15
C LEU A 51 -6.06 -6.91 6.51
N GLN A 52 -5.05 -7.05 5.65
CA GLN A 52 -4.68 -8.34 5.05
C GLN A 52 -4.41 -9.44 6.09
N GLN A 53 -3.88 -9.07 7.26
CA GLN A 53 -3.53 -10.00 8.34
C GLN A 53 -4.71 -10.38 9.23
N ILE A 54 -5.77 -9.56 9.30
CA ILE A 54 -6.85 -9.71 10.29
C ILE A 54 -8.26 -9.83 9.68
N ALA A 55 -8.43 -9.45 8.41
CA ALA A 55 -9.74 -9.41 7.78
C ALA A 55 -10.19 -10.82 7.37
N PRO A 56 -11.50 -11.10 7.34
CA PRO A 56 -12.03 -12.38 6.90
C PRO A 56 -11.92 -12.61 5.39
N VAL A 57 -11.51 -11.60 4.62
CA VAL A 57 -11.31 -11.66 3.17
C VAL A 57 -9.82 -11.81 2.87
N ASN A 58 -9.44 -12.86 2.16
CA ASN A 58 -8.05 -13.06 1.74
C ASN A 58 -7.79 -12.31 0.44
N PHE A 59 -6.73 -11.52 0.42
CA PHE A 59 -6.26 -10.81 -0.77
C PHE A 59 -4.75 -10.67 -0.74
N GLU A 60 -4.13 -10.51 -1.91
CA GLU A 60 -2.71 -10.17 -2.03
C GLU A 60 -2.53 -8.65 -2.11
N LEU A 61 -1.42 -8.14 -1.57
CA LEU A 61 -1.09 -6.72 -1.59
C LEU A 61 0.31 -6.52 -2.18
N GLY A 62 0.36 -5.77 -3.28
CA GLY A 62 1.59 -5.21 -3.83
C GLY A 62 1.53 -3.68 -3.85
N ALA A 63 2.66 -3.03 -4.09
CA ALA A 63 2.76 -1.59 -4.26
C ALA A 63 3.48 -1.25 -5.57
N MET A 64 3.11 -0.12 -6.19
CA MET A 64 3.76 0.37 -7.39
C MET A 64 3.97 1.87 -7.36
N THR A 65 5.14 2.31 -7.80
CA THR A 65 5.44 3.72 -8.04
C THR A 65 5.77 3.92 -9.52
N VAL A 66 5.09 4.89 -10.14
CA VAL A 66 5.40 5.39 -11.49
C VAL A 66 6.07 6.75 -11.34
N ASP A 67 7.36 6.79 -11.62
CA ASP A 67 8.17 8.01 -11.54
C ASP A 67 8.22 8.68 -12.92
N PRO A 68 7.65 9.90 -13.06
CA PRO A 68 7.63 10.64 -14.31
C PRO A 68 8.97 11.29 -14.66
N MET A 69 10.01 11.13 -13.82
CA MET A 69 11.35 11.70 -13.99
C MET A 69 11.42 13.23 -14.06
N ALA A 70 10.40 13.93 -13.54
CA ALA A 70 10.32 15.40 -13.57
C ALA A 70 10.87 16.08 -12.30
N GLY A 71 11.63 15.37 -11.46
CA GLY A 71 12.23 15.92 -10.25
C GLY A 71 13.04 14.88 -9.47
N ASP A 72 13.33 15.20 -8.21
CA ASP A 72 14.25 14.45 -7.35
C ASP A 72 13.55 13.33 -6.54
N PHE A 73 12.66 12.57 -7.16
CA PHE A 73 12.05 11.43 -6.48
C PHE A 73 13.10 10.33 -6.24
N ASP A 74 13.34 10.00 -4.97
CA ASP A 74 14.28 8.96 -4.57
C ASP A 74 13.57 7.76 -3.91
N PRO A 75 13.45 6.60 -4.60
CA PRO A 75 12.85 5.40 -4.02
C PRO A 75 13.80 4.61 -3.10
N SER A 76 15.06 5.04 -2.93
CA SER A 76 16.12 4.28 -2.25
C SER A 76 15.72 3.78 -0.85
N THR A 77 14.92 4.58 -0.13
CA THR A 77 14.42 4.25 1.21
C THR A 77 13.16 3.38 1.19
N MET A 78 12.33 3.50 0.15
CA MET A 78 11.07 2.76 0.03
C MET A 78 11.28 1.30 -0.35
N ILE A 79 12.28 1.01 -1.19
CA ILE A 79 12.61 -0.36 -1.62
C ILE A 79 12.90 -1.29 -0.43
N PRO A 80 13.90 -1.01 0.44
CA PRO A 80 14.17 -1.86 1.59
C PRO A 80 13.01 -1.87 2.58
N TYR A 81 12.31 -0.75 2.73
CA TYR A 81 11.16 -0.66 3.62
C TYR A 81 10.02 -1.62 3.25
N LEU A 82 9.62 -1.66 1.97
CA LEU A 82 8.58 -2.58 1.52
C LEU A 82 9.04 -4.04 1.55
N ALA A 83 10.32 -4.30 1.26
CA ALA A 83 10.89 -5.63 1.41
C ALA A 83 10.82 -6.11 2.88
N GLU A 84 11.12 -5.24 3.86
CA GLU A 84 10.99 -5.57 5.28
C GLU A 84 9.53 -5.80 5.72
N LEU A 85 8.56 -5.15 5.08
CA LEU A 85 7.13 -5.40 5.29
C LEU A 85 6.61 -6.65 4.55
N GLY A 86 7.44 -7.29 3.71
CA GLY A 86 7.01 -8.42 2.88
C GLY A 86 6.01 -8.03 1.79
N VAL A 87 5.99 -6.77 1.36
CA VAL A 87 5.11 -6.26 0.29
C VAL A 87 5.89 -6.20 -1.02
N GLU A 88 5.37 -6.86 -2.06
CA GLU A 88 5.96 -6.79 -3.40
C GLU A 88 5.93 -5.34 -3.91
N TYR A 89 7.08 -4.84 -4.38
CA TYR A 89 7.21 -3.46 -4.84
C TYR A 89 7.68 -3.39 -6.30
N HIS A 90 6.89 -2.70 -7.12
CA HIS A 90 7.22 -2.39 -8.50
C HIS A 90 7.58 -0.91 -8.63
N TYR A 91 8.81 -0.61 -9.05
CA TYR A 91 9.22 0.76 -9.35
C TYR A 91 9.48 0.91 -10.84
N GLN A 92 8.75 1.81 -11.50
CA GLN A 92 8.87 2.06 -12.93
C GLN A 92 9.19 3.53 -13.18
N ARG A 93 10.28 3.76 -13.93
CA ARG A 93 10.63 5.09 -14.45
C ARG A 93 10.07 5.23 -15.86
N VAL A 94 9.32 6.29 -16.11
CA VAL A 94 8.71 6.55 -17.42
C VAL A 94 8.83 8.04 -17.74
N PRO A 95 9.37 8.44 -18.91
CA PRO A 95 9.40 9.82 -19.33
C PRO A 95 8.00 10.21 -19.84
N ILE A 96 7.15 10.71 -18.94
CA ILE A 96 5.77 11.13 -19.26
C ILE A 96 5.68 12.65 -19.47
N MET A 97 6.78 13.37 -19.22
CA MET A 97 6.94 14.80 -19.48
C MET A 97 8.19 15.07 -20.31
#